data_AF-A0A0K2ZGS1-F1
#
_entry.id   AF-A0A0K2ZGS1-F1
#
_cell.length_a   1.000
_cell.length_b   1.000
_cell.length_c   1.000
_cell.angle_alpha   90.00
_cell.angle_beta   90.00
_cell.angle_gamma   90.00
#
_symmetry.space_group_name_H-M   'P 1'
#
loop_
_entity.id
_entity.type
_entity.pdbx_description
1 polymer ?
#
loop_
_entity_poly.entity_id
_entity_poly.type
_entity_poly.pdbx_seq_one_letter_code
_entity_poly.pdbx_strand_id
1 'polypeptide(L)'
;MLFVIGLAKKVLLADSIAPYADAGFASTGELQLWGAWATALSYALQLYFDFSGYSDMALGLARMFGIRFPLNFNSPYKATSVIDFWARWHMTLTRYITAYLYYPVAMAVIRWRSRHGRASGPAAVTSAGGFASLIVLPMVWAMGLAGIWHGAGLQFLIFGLLHAAYLAINHAWRIFVVGRKPAALRTPRPLQHAWTWAMPGAC
;
A
#
# COMPACT_ATOMS: atom_id res chain seq x y z
N MET A 1 7.83 22.70 -11.25
CA MET A 1 6.47 22.75 -10.65
C MET A 1 6.26 21.74 -9.52
N LEU A 2 6.69 20.47 -9.63
CA LEU A 2 6.52 19.48 -8.55
C LEU A 2 7.06 19.92 -7.18
N PHE A 3 8.24 20.54 -7.16
CA PHE A 3 8.83 21.06 -5.93
C PHE A 3 7.92 22.08 -5.22
N VAL A 4 7.41 23.06 -5.96
CA VAL A 4 6.53 24.11 -5.44
C VAL A 4 5.20 23.52 -4.94
N ILE A 5 4.64 22.54 -5.67
CA ILE A 5 3.43 21.83 -5.22
C ILE A 5 3.68 21.09 -3.91
N GLY A 6 4.82 20.39 -3.79
CA GLY A 6 5.20 19.70 -2.58
C GLY A 6 5.41 20.64 -1.39
N LEU A 7 6.07 21.77 -1.62
CA LEU A 7 6.27 22.82 -0.62
C LEU A 7 4.93 23.43 -0.17
N ALA A 8 4.01 23.70 -1.10
CA ALA A 8 2.68 24.20 -0.79
C ALA A 8 1.87 23.19 0.06
N LYS A 9 1.92 21.89 -0.27
CA LYS A 9 1.28 20.84 0.57
C LYS A 9 1.83 20.82 1.98
N LYS A 10 3.15 20.92 2.13
CA LYS A 10 3.81 20.94 3.43
C LYS A 10 3.39 22.17 4.25
N VAL A 11 3.66 23.36 3.72
CA VAL A 11 3.53 24.61 4.48
C VAL A 11 2.06 25.05 4.64
N LEU A 12 1.26 24.97 3.56
CA LEU A 12 -0.11 25.51 3.58
C LEU A 12 -1.14 24.52 4.12
N LEU A 13 -0.86 23.21 4.05
CA LEU A 13 -1.81 22.19 4.48
C LEU A 13 -1.30 21.42 5.70
N ALA A 14 -0.16 20.73 5.59
CA ALA A 14 0.31 19.85 6.65
C ALA A 14 0.64 20.62 7.94
N ASP A 15 1.45 21.68 7.83
CA ASP A 15 1.90 22.46 8.98
C ASP A 15 0.75 23.28 9.59
N SER A 16 -0.26 23.64 8.78
CA SER A 16 -1.47 24.31 9.27
C SER A 16 -2.43 23.37 10.02
N ILE A 17 -2.44 22.08 9.66
CA ILE A 17 -3.30 21.07 10.31
C ILE A 17 -2.62 20.46 11.55
N ALA A 18 -1.29 20.42 11.59
CA ALA A 18 -0.50 19.80 12.65
C ALA A 18 -0.94 20.19 14.08
N PRO A 19 -1.17 21.48 14.43
CA PRO A 19 -1.55 21.86 15.79
C PRO A 19 -2.84 21.20 16.29
N TYR A 20 -3.79 20.90 15.40
CA TYR A 20 -5.05 20.23 15.78
C TYR A 20 -4.84 18.76 16.12
N ALA A 21 -3.97 18.08 15.37
CA ALA A 21 -3.59 16.70 15.67
C ALA A 21 -2.81 16.63 16.98
N ASP A 22 -1.82 17.51 17.16
CA ASP A 22 -0.95 17.54 18.33
C ASP A 22 -1.76 17.84 19.61
N ALA A 23 -2.67 18.82 19.57
CA ALA A 23 -3.53 19.14 20.70
C ALA A 23 -4.39 17.94 21.13
N GLY A 24 -4.94 17.20 20.16
CA GLY A 24 -5.74 16.03 20.45
C GLY A 24 -4.95 14.87 21.07
N PHE A 25 -3.74 14.60 20.55
CA PHE A 25 -2.90 13.53 21.09
C PHE A 25 -2.24 13.90 22.44
N ALA A 26 -2.10 15.19 22.76
CA ALA A 26 -1.59 15.63 24.06
C ALA A 26 -2.53 15.29 25.22
N SER A 27 -3.85 15.26 24.99
CA SER A 27 -4.87 15.06 26.04
C SER A 27 -5.89 13.98 25.67
N THR A 28 -5.41 12.82 25.21
CA THR A 28 -6.28 11.73 24.73
C THR A 28 -7.34 11.25 25.72
N GLY A 29 -7.07 11.33 27.03
CA GLY A 29 -8.01 10.94 28.08
C GLY A 29 -9.21 11.89 28.26
N GLU A 30 -9.11 13.11 27.73
CA GLU A 30 -10.16 14.14 27.81
C GLU A 30 -10.97 14.25 26.51
N LEU A 31 -10.57 13.52 25.46
CA LEU A 31 -11.22 13.56 24.16
C LEU A 31 -12.62 12.94 24.23
N GLN A 32 -13.63 13.80 24.06
CA GLN A 32 -14.98 13.36 23.75
C GLN A 32 -15.07 12.86 22.30
N LEU A 33 -16.17 12.19 21.94
CA LEU A 33 -16.38 11.54 20.64
C LEU A 33 -15.96 12.40 19.43
N TRP A 34 -16.46 13.63 19.34
CA TRP A 34 -16.17 14.53 18.22
C TRP A 34 -14.73 15.03 18.22
N GLY A 35 -14.16 15.28 19.40
CA GLY A 35 -12.75 15.60 19.55
C GLY A 35 -11.86 14.47 19.05
N ALA A 36 -12.16 13.22 19.42
CA ALA A 36 -11.43 12.06 18.94
C ALA A 36 -11.47 11.90 17.41
N TRP A 37 -12.63 12.10 16.79
CA TRP A 37 -12.75 12.09 15.32
C TRP A 37 -11.98 13.24 14.67
N ALA A 38 -12.07 14.45 15.22
CA ALA A 38 -11.33 15.61 14.70
C ALA A 38 -9.81 15.39 14.77
N THR A 39 -9.31 14.87 15.90
CA THR A 39 -7.90 14.51 16.07
C THR A 39 -7.46 13.47 15.05
N ALA A 40 -8.22 12.38 14.90
CA ALA A 40 -7.89 11.30 13.97
C ALA A 40 -7.86 11.77 12.51
N LEU A 41 -8.84 12.58 12.09
CA LEU A 41 -8.90 13.12 10.73
C LEU A 41 -7.80 14.16 10.48
N SER A 42 -7.53 15.03 11.45
CA SER A 42 -6.43 16.01 11.36
C SER A 42 -5.10 15.30 11.20
N TYR A 43 -4.85 14.27 12.00
CA TYR A 43 -3.63 13.45 11.89
C TYR A 43 -3.52 12.74 10.54
N ALA A 44 -4.62 12.14 10.05
CA ALA A 44 -4.61 11.47 8.75
C ALA A 44 -4.26 12.45 7.60
N LEU A 45 -4.85 13.65 7.61
CA LEU A 45 -4.59 14.68 6.61
C LEU A 45 -3.17 15.25 6.73
N GLN A 46 -2.73 15.58 7.95
CA GLN A 46 -1.37 16.02 8.24
C GLN A 46 -0.36 15.01 7.69
N LEU A 47 -0.48 13.73 8.08
CA LEU A 47 0.41 12.65 7.65
C LEU A 47 0.48 12.54 6.11
N TYR A 48 -0.68 12.62 5.44
CA TYR A 48 -0.74 12.54 3.99
C TYR A 48 -0.10 13.75 3.29
N PHE A 49 -0.46 14.97 3.69
CA PHE A 49 0.06 16.18 3.04
C PHE A 49 1.55 16.37 3.32
N ASP A 50 2.00 16.00 4.51
CA ASP A 50 3.40 16.06 4.90
C ASP A 50 4.23 15.09 4.03
N PHE A 51 3.84 13.81 4.05
CA PHE A 51 4.63 12.79 3.37
C PHE A 51 4.55 12.88 1.85
N SER A 52 3.37 13.21 1.31
CA SER A 52 3.24 13.47 -0.14
C SER A 52 3.92 14.78 -0.54
N GLY A 53 3.96 15.79 0.33
CA GLY A 53 4.70 17.03 0.12
C GLY A 53 6.21 16.78 -0.01
N TYR A 54 6.79 16.04 0.94
CA TYR A 54 8.20 15.63 0.88
C TYR A 54 8.52 14.80 -0.37
N SER A 55 7.63 13.86 -0.74
CA SER A 55 7.80 13.04 -1.94
C SER A 55 7.81 13.90 -3.21
N ASP A 56 6.90 14.87 -3.33
CA ASP A 56 6.82 15.76 -4.49
C ASP A 56 8.02 16.73 -4.58
N MET A 57 8.50 17.22 -3.44
CA MET A 57 9.75 18.00 -3.36
C MET A 57 10.94 17.16 -3.82
N ALA A 58 11.08 15.92 -3.36
CA ALA A 58 12.15 15.02 -3.77
C ALA A 58 12.10 14.72 -5.28
N LEU A 59 10.92 14.49 -5.86
CA LEU A 59 10.76 14.34 -7.32
C LEU A 59 11.14 15.62 -8.07
N GLY A 60 10.74 16.78 -7.55
CA GLY A 60 11.09 18.08 -8.11
C GLY A 60 12.60 18.29 -8.18
N LEU A 61 13.31 18.01 -7.09
CA LEU A 61 14.77 18.08 -7.02
C LEU A 61 15.42 17.06 -7.95
N ALA A 62 15.00 15.80 -7.93
CA ALA A 62 15.55 14.77 -8.81
C ALA A 62 15.47 15.18 -10.28
N ARG A 63 14.34 15.78 -10.70
CA ARG A 63 14.15 16.27 -12.06
C ARG A 63 15.08 17.43 -12.42
N MET A 64 15.47 18.27 -11.46
CA MET A 64 16.47 19.33 -11.67
C MET A 64 17.87 18.75 -11.94
N PHE A 65 18.18 17.59 -11.36
CA PHE A 65 19.43 16.85 -11.62
C PHE A 65 19.32 15.86 -12.79
N GLY A 66 18.24 15.91 -13.59
CA GLY A 66 18.03 14.98 -14.70
C GLY A 66 17.66 13.54 -14.30
N ILE A 67 17.45 13.27 -13.01
CA ILE A 67 17.09 11.96 -12.47
C ILE A 67 15.56 11.80 -12.46
N ARG A 68 15.06 10.64 -12.88
CA ARG A 68 13.62 10.33 -12.89
C ARG A 68 13.28 9.35 -11.77
N PHE A 69 12.72 9.85 -10.67
CA PHE A 69 12.15 9.01 -9.62
C PHE A 69 10.70 8.61 -9.88
N PRO A 70 10.29 7.40 -9.43
CA PRO A 70 8.90 6.97 -9.49
C PRO A 70 8.04 7.76 -8.49
N LEU A 71 6.77 8.01 -8.87
CA LEU A 71 5.78 8.61 -7.98
C LEU A 71 5.54 7.73 -6.76
N ASN A 72 5.29 8.39 -5.62
CA ASN A 72 5.03 7.73 -4.35
C ASN A 72 3.55 7.76 -3.95
N PHE A 73 2.80 8.80 -4.32
CA PHE A 73 1.38 8.96 -3.99
C PHE A 73 0.51 9.24 -5.22
N ASN A 74 -0.68 8.65 -5.27
CA ASN A 74 -1.66 8.84 -6.34
C ASN A 74 -3.10 8.96 -5.79
N SER A 75 -3.41 10.08 -5.15
CA SER A 75 -4.71 10.37 -4.51
C SER A 75 -5.30 9.17 -3.74
N PRO A 76 -4.60 8.68 -2.69
CA PRO A 76 -4.96 7.44 -1.99
C PRO A 76 -6.35 7.45 -1.36
N TYR A 77 -6.82 8.59 -0.87
CA TYR A 77 -8.17 8.72 -0.30
C TYR A 77 -9.31 8.68 -1.34
N LYS A 78 -9.01 8.65 -2.64
CA LYS A 78 -10.00 8.36 -3.70
C LYS A 78 -10.16 6.86 -3.97
N ALA A 79 -9.41 6.01 -3.26
CA ALA A 79 -9.46 4.57 -3.47
C ALA A 79 -10.83 3.97 -3.13
N THR A 80 -11.30 3.04 -3.96
CA THR A 80 -12.60 2.38 -3.74
C THR A 80 -12.49 1.06 -2.97
N SER A 81 -11.27 0.63 -2.64
CA SER A 81 -11.02 -0.55 -1.81
C SER A 81 -9.62 -0.50 -1.19
N VAL A 82 -9.37 -1.27 -0.14
CA VAL A 82 -8.07 -1.24 0.56
C VAL A 82 -6.90 -1.67 -0.34
N ILE A 83 -7.14 -2.58 -1.29
CA ILE A 83 -6.14 -2.95 -2.32
C ILE A 83 -5.82 -1.76 -3.22
N ASP A 84 -6.83 -0.98 -3.62
CA ASP A 84 -6.63 0.23 -4.44
C ASP A 84 -5.94 1.34 -3.63
N PHE A 85 -6.21 1.43 -2.31
CA PHE A 85 -5.52 2.34 -1.41
C PHE A 85 -4.02 2.06 -1.38
N TRP A 86 -3.60 0.81 -1.16
CA TRP A 86 -2.18 0.43 -1.18
C TRP A 86 -1.50 0.56 -2.55
N ALA A 87 -2.28 0.52 -3.64
CA ALA A 87 -1.78 0.81 -4.99
C ALA A 87 -1.53 2.31 -5.22
N ARG A 88 -1.96 3.19 -4.30
CA ARG A 88 -1.89 4.65 -4.41
C ARG A 88 -1.13 5.31 -3.25
N TRP A 89 -1.00 4.62 -2.13
CA TRP A 89 -0.28 5.05 -0.94
C TRP A 89 1.13 4.48 -0.94
N HIS A 90 2.13 5.35 -0.69
CA HIS A 90 3.55 5.01 -0.59
C HIS A 90 4.02 3.92 -1.58
N MET A 91 3.74 4.13 -2.86
CA MET A 91 3.86 3.12 -3.92
C MET A 91 5.27 2.55 -4.06
N THR A 92 6.32 3.31 -3.75
CA THR A 92 7.70 2.79 -3.78
C THR A 92 7.92 1.74 -2.70
N LEU A 93 7.45 2.00 -1.47
CA LEU A 93 7.48 1.03 -0.37
C LEU A 93 6.60 -0.17 -0.67
N THR A 94 5.38 0.03 -1.17
CA THR A 94 4.49 -1.07 -1.57
C THR A 94 5.18 -1.99 -2.58
N ARG A 95 5.85 -1.44 -3.59
CA ARG A 95 6.65 -2.21 -4.56
C ARG A 95 7.77 -2.98 -3.87
N TYR A 96 8.50 -2.35 -2.95
CA TYR A 96 9.59 -2.99 -2.20
C TYR A 96 9.08 -4.16 -1.35
N ILE A 97 8.06 -3.93 -0.50
CA ILE A 97 7.45 -4.97 0.34
C ILE A 97 6.94 -6.11 -0.52
N THR A 98 6.28 -5.81 -1.65
CA THR A 98 5.75 -6.83 -2.54
C THR A 98 6.87 -7.67 -3.16
N ALA A 99 7.91 -7.02 -3.69
CA ALA A 99 9.02 -7.68 -4.37
C ALA A 99 9.88 -8.52 -3.42
N TYR A 100 10.18 -7.99 -2.22
CA TYR A 100 11.21 -8.55 -1.34
C TYR A 100 10.65 -9.28 -0.11
N LEU A 101 9.40 -9.03 0.29
CA LEU A 101 8.79 -9.71 1.45
C LEU A 101 7.68 -10.65 1.01
N TYR A 102 6.73 -10.16 0.21
CA TYR A 102 5.54 -10.93 -0.16
C TYR A 102 5.85 -12.06 -1.15
N TYR A 103 6.41 -11.75 -2.33
CA TYR A 103 6.64 -12.76 -3.37
C TYR A 103 7.59 -13.89 -2.94
N PRO A 104 8.70 -13.63 -2.22
CA PRO A 104 9.57 -14.70 -1.76
C PRO A 104 8.85 -15.72 -0.86
N VAL A 105 8.02 -15.24 0.08
CA VAL A 105 7.22 -16.11 0.95
C VAL A 105 6.11 -16.82 0.18
N ALA A 106 5.38 -16.11 -0.68
CA ALA A 106 4.34 -16.71 -1.52
C ALA A 106 4.91 -17.86 -2.38
N MET A 107 6.08 -17.66 -3.00
CA MET A 107 6.76 -18.69 -3.78
C MET A 107 7.25 -19.86 -2.92
N ALA A 108 7.75 -19.59 -1.70
CA ALA A 108 8.13 -20.65 -0.76
C ALA A 108 6.91 -21.51 -0.36
N VAL A 109 5.75 -20.88 -0.12
CA VAL A 109 4.50 -21.59 0.21
C VAL A 109 3.98 -22.41 -0.97
N ILE A 110 4.03 -21.86 -2.19
CA ILE A 110 3.69 -22.60 -3.42
C ILE A 110 4.55 -23.86 -3.56
N ARG A 111 5.88 -23.74 -3.41
CA ARG A 111 6.80 -24.89 -3.46
C ARG A 111 6.52 -25.89 -2.34
N TRP A 112 6.25 -25.42 -1.11
CA TRP A 112 5.90 -26.30 0.00
C TRP A 112 4.59 -27.06 -0.26
N ARG A 113 3.54 -26.39 -0.72
CA ARG A 113 2.25 -27.03 -1.06
C ARG A 113 2.43 -28.10 -2.14
N SER A 114 3.17 -27.78 -3.20
CA SER A 114 3.44 -28.72 -4.30
C SER A 114 4.18 -29.97 -3.83
N ARG A 115 5.18 -29.84 -2.95
CA ARG A 115 5.90 -30.98 -2.36
C ARG A 115 5.03 -31.88 -1.49
N HIS A 116 3.95 -31.33 -0.93
CA HIS A 116 3.00 -32.07 -0.09
C HIS A 116 1.74 -32.51 -0.87
N GLY A 117 1.80 -32.53 -2.21
CA GLY A 117 0.67 -32.94 -3.05
C GLY A 117 -0.55 -32.02 -2.96
N ARG A 118 -0.42 -30.81 -2.42
CA ARG A 118 -1.51 -29.84 -2.29
C ARG A 118 -1.61 -28.98 -3.54
N ALA A 119 -2.85 -28.70 -3.97
CA ALA A 119 -3.11 -27.81 -5.09
C ALA A 119 -2.41 -26.46 -4.89
N SER A 120 -1.59 -26.05 -5.86
CA SER A 120 -0.76 -24.83 -5.78
C SER A 120 -1.01 -23.85 -6.93
N GLY A 121 -1.89 -24.22 -7.86
CA GLY A 121 -2.31 -23.36 -8.95
C GLY A 121 -3.27 -22.26 -8.50
N PRO A 122 -3.63 -21.33 -9.39
CA PRO A 122 -4.50 -20.22 -9.06
C PRO A 122 -5.90 -20.63 -8.59
N ALA A 123 -6.41 -21.80 -8.99
CA ALA A 123 -7.68 -22.34 -8.48
C ALA A 123 -7.59 -22.77 -7.00
N ALA A 124 -6.40 -23.03 -6.47
CA ALA A 124 -6.24 -23.47 -5.09
C ALA A 124 -6.74 -22.41 -4.08
N VAL A 125 -6.68 -21.12 -4.43
CA VAL A 125 -7.10 -20.03 -3.53
C VAL A 125 -8.61 -20.00 -3.27
N THR A 126 -9.41 -20.76 -4.02
CA THR A 126 -10.86 -20.90 -3.77
C THR A 126 -11.15 -21.90 -2.65
N SER A 127 -10.17 -22.70 -2.23
CA SER A 127 -10.30 -23.54 -1.02
C SER A 127 -9.89 -22.73 0.21
N ALA A 128 -10.51 -22.97 1.36
CA ALA A 128 -10.14 -22.29 2.61
C ALA A 128 -8.64 -22.45 2.95
N GLY A 129 -8.12 -23.68 2.85
CA GLY A 129 -6.71 -23.96 3.11
C GLY A 129 -5.76 -23.35 2.07
N GLY A 130 -6.18 -23.25 0.80
CA GLY A 130 -5.41 -22.55 -0.22
C GLY A 130 -5.42 -21.04 -0.04
N PHE A 131 -6.57 -20.44 0.27
CA PHE A 131 -6.69 -19.02 0.60
C PHE A 131 -5.80 -18.63 1.79
N ALA A 132 -5.89 -19.39 2.89
CA ALA A 132 -5.10 -19.13 4.09
C ALA A 132 -3.59 -19.18 3.83
N SER A 133 -3.11 -20.20 3.12
CA SER A 133 -1.68 -20.38 2.89
C SER A 133 -1.13 -19.53 1.73
N LEU A 134 -1.88 -19.30 0.66
CA LEU A 134 -1.39 -18.60 -0.54
C LEU A 134 -1.63 -17.08 -0.51
N ILE A 135 -2.58 -16.60 0.29
CA ILE A 135 -2.91 -15.17 0.40
C ILE A 135 -2.65 -14.67 1.83
N VAL A 136 -3.34 -15.24 2.82
CA VAL A 136 -3.32 -14.69 4.19
C VAL A 136 -1.93 -14.76 4.79
N LEU A 137 -1.25 -15.91 4.73
CA LEU A 137 0.05 -16.09 5.37
C LEU A 137 1.15 -15.18 4.79
N PRO A 138 1.36 -15.08 3.46
CA PRO A 138 2.32 -14.12 2.90
C PRO A 138 1.94 -12.66 3.19
N MET A 139 0.64 -12.35 3.26
CA MET A 139 0.15 -11.00 3.58
C MET A 139 0.46 -10.61 5.03
N VAL A 140 0.15 -11.49 5.98
CA VAL A 140 0.45 -11.29 7.41
C VAL A 140 1.94 -11.13 7.62
N TRP A 141 2.76 -11.94 6.94
CA TRP A 141 4.21 -11.80 6.97
C TRP A 141 4.66 -10.42 6.45
N ALA A 142 4.24 -10.06 5.24
CA ALA A 142 4.69 -8.83 4.59
C ALA A 142 4.23 -7.56 5.34
N MET A 143 2.96 -7.50 5.73
CA MET A 143 2.41 -6.33 6.43
C MET A 143 2.82 -6.28 7.90
N GLY A 144 3.01 -7.43 8.57
CA GLY A 144 3.53 -7.48 9.93
C GLY A 144 4.96 -6.95 10.01
N LEU A 145 5.84 -7.37 9.10
CA LEU A 145 7.19 -6.82 8.98
C LEU A 145 7.19 -5.35 8.56
N ALA A 146 6.27 -4.95 7.67
CA ALA A 146 6.10 -3.53 7.33
C ALA A 146 5.69 -2.71 8.55
N GLY A 147 4.83 -3.23 9.42
CA GLY A 147 4.49 -2.62 10.71
C GLY A 147 5.73 -2.44 11.59
N ILE A 148 6.48 -3.52 11.83
CA ILE A 148 7.72 -3.47 12.64
C ILE A 148 8.75 -2.48 12.06
N TRP A 149 8.84 -2.36 10.75
CA TRP A 149 9.73 -1.38 10.09
C TRP A 149 9.37 0.08 10.42
N HIS A 150 8.10 0.40 10.72
CA HIS A 150 7.71 1.75 11.13
C HIS A 150 8.12 2.09 12.57
N GLY A 151 8.35 1.09 13.43
CA GLY A 151 8.83 1.31 14.79
C GLY A 151 8.66 0.11 15.72
N ALA A 152 9.33 0.16 16.88
CA ALA A 152 9.32 -0.90 17.87
C ALA A 152 8.06 -0.94 18.78
N GLY A 153 7.19 0.07 18.69
CA GLY A 153 5.97 0.14 19.48
C GLY A 153 4.92 -0.87 19.02
N LEU A 154 4.17 -1.45 19.97
CA LEU A 154 3.12 -2.45 19.70
C LEU A 154 2.05 -1.92 18.73
N GLN A 155 1.76 -0.62 18.76
CA GLN A 155 0.83 0.03 17.85
C GLN A 155 1.18 -0.18 16.37
N PHE A 156 2.48 -0.26 16.02
CA PHE A 156 2.90 -0.45 14.63
C PHE A 156 2.74 -1.91 14.16
N LEU A 157 2.97 -2.87 15.06
CA LEU A 157 2.68 -4.28 14.78
C LEU A 157 1.17 -4.48 14.60
N ILE A 158 0.36 -3.91 15.50
CA ILE A 158 -1.11 -3.94 15.39
C ILE A 158 -1.54 -3.30 14.07
N PHE A 159 -1.00 -2.13 13.70
CA PHE A 159 -1.25 -1.48 12.42
C PHE A 159 -0.96 -2.41 11.23
N GLY A 160 0.19 -3.09 11.22
CA GLY A 160 0.56 -4.04 10.16
C GLY A 160 -0.40 -5.22 10.06
N LEU A 161 -0.75 -5.83 11.20
CA LEU A 161 -1.68 -6.96 11.26
C LEU A 161 -3.12 -6.55 10.86
N LEU A 162 -3.57 -5.35 11.24
CA LEU A 162 -4.86 -4.80 10.81
C LEU A 162 -4.90 -4.64 9.28
N HIS A 163 -3.85 -4.09 8.67
CA HIS A 163 -3.81 -3.96 7.21
C HIS A 163 -3.73 -5.31 6.49
N ALA A 164 -3.03 -6.30 7.08
CA ALA A 164 -3.06 -7.67 6.58
C ALA A 164 -4.49 -8.24 6.58
N ALA A 165 -5.24 -8.02 7.66
CA ALA A 165 -6.63 -8.47 7.78
C ALA A 165 -7.53 -7.77 6.77
N TYR A 166 -7.42 -6.44 6.61
CA TYR A 166 -8.22 -5.68 5.63
C TYR A 166 -7.95 -6.17 4.20
N LEU A 167 -6.68 -6.39 3.85
CA LEU A 167 -6.30 -6.91 2.53
C LEU A 167 -6.83 -8.33 2.31
N ALA A 168 -6.70 -9.21 3.31
CA ALA A 168 -7.24 -10.56 3.27
C ALA A 168 -8.77 -10.56 3.07
N ILE A 169 -9.51 -9.77 3.85
CA ILE A 169 -10.97 -9.63 3.70
C ILE A 169 -11.32 -9.12 2.29
N ASN A 170 -10.61 -8.12 1.77
CA ASN A 170 -10.89 -7.59 0.44
C ASN A 170 -10.58 -8.61 -0.67
N HIS A 171 -9.54 -9.44 -0.52
CA HIS A 171 -9.27 -10.57 -1.40
C HIS A 171 -10.34 -11.65 -1.30
N ALA A 172 -10.79 -12.00 -0.09
CA ALA A 172 -11.86 -12.96 0.14
C ALA A 172 -13.16 -12.51 -0.54
N TRP A 173 -13.56 -11.24 -0.36
CA TRP A 173 -14.72 -10.67 -1.02
C TRP A 173 -14.63 -10.78 -2.56
N ARG A 174 -13.48 -10.45 -3.14
CA ARG A 174 -13.26 -10.53 -4.60
C ARG A 174 -13.37 -11.96 -5.12
N ILE A 175 -12.87 -12.95 -4.38
CA ILE A 175 -12.84 -14.36 -4.79
C ILE A 175 -14.20 -15.04 -4.55
N PHE A 176 -14.75 -14.91 -3.36
CA PHE A 176 -15.91 -15.69 -2.90
C PHE A 176 -17.26 -15.03 -3.16
N VAL A 177 -17.32 -13.69 -3.19
CA VAL A 177 -18.59 -12.97 -3.38
C VAL A 177 -18.73 -12.47 -4.82
N VAL A 178 -17.70 -11.79 -5.33
CA VAL A 178 -17.74 -11.24 -6.71
C VAL A 178 -17.42 -12.32 -7.76
N GLY A 179 -16.79 -13.44 -7.38
CA GLY A 179 -16.34 -14.47 -8.32
C GLY A 179 -15.24 -13.98 -9.28
N ARG A 180 -14.53 -12.89 -8.95
CA ARG A 180 -13.38 -12.43 -9.74
C ARG A 180 -12.26 -13.46 -9.58
N LYS A 181 -12.05 -14.24 -10.63
CA LYS A 181 -10.90 -15.14 -10.73
C LYS A 181 -9.59 -14.34 -10.54
N PRO A 182 -8.63 -14.82 -9.73
CA PRO A 182 -7.30 -14.23 -9.62
C PRO A 182 -6.71 -13.93 -11.00
N ALA A 183 -5.96 -12.83 -11.14
CA ALA A 183 -5.40 -12.41 -12.42
C ALA A 183 -4.57 -13.52 -13.11
N ALA A 184 -3.98 -14.44 -12.33
CA ALA A 184 -3.25 -15.61 -12.83
C ALA A 184 -4.13 -16.68 -13.55
N LEU A 185 -5.47 -16.60 -13.46
CA LEU A 185 -6.42 -17.43 -14.23
C LEU A 185 -6.95 -16.73 -15.48
N ARG A 186 -6.59 -15.47 -15.72
CA ARG A 186 -6.88 -14.85 -17.01
C ARG A 186 -5.91 -15.47 -18.00
N THR A 187 -6.45 -16.22 -18.95
CA THR A 187 -5.72 -16.61 -20.16
C THR A 187 -4.97 -15.38 -20.67
N PRO A 188 -3.65 -15.44 -20.91
CA PRO A 188 -2.96 -14.34 -21.56
C PRO A 188 -3.72 -14.07 -22.84
N ARG A 189 -4.22 -12.82 -23.01
CA ARG A 189 -4.68 -12.41 -24.33
C ARG A 189 -3.48 -12.62 -25.25
N PRO A 190 -3.65 -13.28 -26.41
CA PRO A 190 -2.58 -13.33 -27.40
C PRO A 190 -2.11 -11.90 -27.62
N LEU A 191 -0.80 -11.70 -27.49
CA LEU A 191 -0.12 -10.41 -27.48
C LEU A 191 -0.53 -9.58 -28.69
N GLN A 192 -1.57 -8.76 -28.54
CA GLN A 192 -1.84 -7.65 -29.44
C GLN A 192 -1.10 -6.45 -28.84
N HIS A 193 0.13 -6.30 -29.34
CA HIS A 193 0.96 -5.10 -29.38
C HIS A 193 2.04 -4.96 -28.31
N ALA A 194 3.15 -5.62 -28.62
CA ALA A 194 4.52 -5.26 -28.26
C ALA A 194 5.00 -3.95 -28.96
N TRP A 195 4.27 -2.83 -28.84
CA TRP A 195 4.61 -1.59 -29.58
C TRP A 195 4.64 -0.30 -28.75
N THR A 196 5.05 -0.32 -27.48
CA THR A 196 5.29 0.95 -26.74
C THR A 196 6.60 1.03 -25.96
N TRP A 197 7.56 0.13 -26.16
CA TRP A 197 8.81 0.11 -25.37
C TRP A 197 10.11 -0.10 -26.17
N ALA A 198 10.25 0.61 -27.28
CA ALA A 198 11.50 0.89 -28.01
C ALA A 198 11.19 2.11 -28.91
N MET A 199 11.82 3.28 -28.87
CA MET A 199 13.20 3.71 -28.60
C MET A 199 13.23 5.23 -28.30
N PRO A 200 14.38 5.78 -27.84
CA PRO A 200 14.58 7.13 -27.33
C PRO A 200 14.87 8.18 -28.43
N GLY A 201 14.55 9.45 -28.13
CA GLY A 201 15.13 10.71 -28.67
C GLY A 201 15.41 10.86 -30.17
N ALA A 202 14.70 11.79 -30.82
CA ALA A 202 15.23 12.65 -31.88
C ALA A 202 14.31 13.85 -32.14
N CYS A 203 14.93 15.04 -32.23
CA CYS A 203 14.42 16.40 -32.49
C CYS A 203 13.67 17.12 -31.36
#